data_AF-A0AAE2M6C2-F1
#
_entry.id   AF-A0AAE2M6C2-F1
#
_cell.length_a   1.000
_cell.length_b   1.000
_cell.length_c   1.000
_cell.angle_alpha   90.00
_cell.angle_beta   90.00
_cell.angle_gamma   90.00
#
_symmetry.space_group_name_H-M   'P 1'
#
loop_
_entity.id
_entity.type
_entity.pdbx_description
1 polymer ?
#
loop_
_entity_poly.entity_id
_entity_poly.type
_entity_poly.pdbx_seq_one_letter_code
_entity_poly.pdbx_strand_id
1 'polypeptide(L)'
;MSAKFYTLLTDIGAAKLASAAALGVPLKITQMAVGDGGGVLPTPSAQQTALVAEKRRAALNMLYIDPQNSSQIIAEQVIPETEGGWWIREVGLFDETGALIAVGNCPESYKPQLAEGSGRTQTVRMVMITSSTDNITLKIDPAVVLATRKYVDDKVLELKVYVDDLMAKHLAAADPHTQYAPKESPVLTGTPKAPTAPAGTNTTQIASTAFVQAVVTAINNALALKAPLASPALTGTPTAPTAAQTVNNTQVATTAFVKSAIAALVASSPAALDTLNELAAALGNDPNFATTMTNALAGKQPLDSTLTDLSGKNVAGLLSYLGLGEAAKLPAAALVVNGLTLTAKIPAVMAGAQKELIIHASQVTSTGSSGVITFPSAFPSACVAVLAHDLAAAPNDLSNVRFDVPTNSSAKWNGQYTNSGTEAIPARWCWVAIGW
;
A
#
# COMPACT_ATOMS: atom_id res chain seq x y z
N MET A 1 96.89 -45.06 57.53
CA MET A 1 96.03 -45.88 58.43
C MET A 1 95.04 -46.60 57.53
N SER A 2 95.15 -47.92 57.33
CA SER A 2 94.15 -48.65 56.55
C SER A 2 92.83 -48.67 57.33
N ALA A 3 91.72 -48.37 56.66
CA ALA A 3 90.40 -48.46 57.27
C ALA A 3 90.12 -49.92 57.69
N LYS A 4 89.58 -50.13 58.89
CA LYS A 4 89.28 -51.47 59.42
C LYS A 4 88.22 -52.20 58.58
N PHE A 5 87.31 -51.45 57.97
CA PHE A 5 86.29 -51.94 57.05
C PHE A 5 86.39 -51.16 55.75
N TYR A 6 86.43 -51.86 54.63
CA TYR A 6 86.56 -51.27 53.32
C TYR A 6 85.94 -52.19 52.27
N THR A 7 85.61 -51.58 51.14
CA THR A 7 85.16 -52.25 49.93
C THR A 7 86.22 -52.12 48.87
N LEU A 8 86.32 -53.13 48.03
CA LEU A 8 87.33 -53.28 47.00
C LEU A 8 86.65 -53.81 45.75
N LEU A 9 87.06 -53.28 44.60
CA LEU A 9 86.69 -53.82 43.30
C LEU A 9 87.57 -55.05 43.02
N THR A 10 86.96 -56.16 42.60
CA THR A 10 87.73 -57.34 42.19
C THR A 10 88.39 -57.10 40.84
N ASP A 11 89.40 -57.89 40.48
CA ASP A 11 90.05 -57.84 39.15
C ASP A 11 89.01 -58.10 38.04
N ILE A 12 88.02 -58.98 38.31
CA ILE A 12 86.88 -59.24 37.42
C ILE A 12 85.97 -58.01 37.33
N GLY A 13 85.64 -57.38 38.45
CA GLY A 13 84.82 -56.17 38.49
C GLY A 13 85.48 -54.99 37.77
N ALA A 14 86.80 -54.82 37.95
CA ALA A 14 87.59 -53.81 37.27
C ALA A 14 87.63 -54.03 35.76
N ALA A 15 87.86 -55.28 35.32
CA ALA A 15 87.85 -55.63 33.91
C ALA A 15 86.47 -55.43 33.27
N LYS A 16 85.39 -55.81 33.96
CA LYS A 16 84.00 -55.62 33.47
C LYS A 16 83.58 -54.15 33.46
N LEU A 17 83.98 -53.36 34.45
CA LEU A 17 83.74 -51.92 34.47
C LEU A 17 84.52 -51.19 33.35
N ALA A 18 85.79 -51.59 33.11
CA ALA A 18 86.57 -51.09 31.99
C ALA A 18 85.96 -51.48 30.63
N SER A 19 85.47 -52.71 30.50
CA SER A 19 84.77 -53.18 29.30
C SER A 19 83.46 -52.44 29.07
N ALA A 20 82.69 -52.17 30.13
CA ALA A 20 81.45 -51.39 30.06
C ALA A 20 81.72 -49.96 29.56
N ALA A 21 82.80 -49.33 30.02
CA ALA A 21 83.23 -48.02 29.55
C ALA A 21 83.75 -48.01 28.11
N ALA A 22 84.46 -49.06 27.69
CA ALA A 22 85.01 -49.16 26.33
C ALA A 22 83.95 -49.51 25.27
N LEU A 23 82.96 -50.34 25.61
CA LEU A 23 81.94 -50.85 24.70
C LEU A 23 80.61 -50.08 24.77
N GLY A 24 80.44 -49.19 25.75
CA GLY A 24 79.19 -48.45 25.98
C GLY A 24 78.02 -49.34 26.42
N VAL A 25 78.28 -50.58 26.85
CA VAL A 25 77.28 -51.50 27.39
C VAL A 25 77.31 -51.40 28.91
N PRO A 26 76.23 -50.92 29.56
CA PRO A 26 76.25 -50.72 31.00
C PRO A 26 76.42 -52.01 31.80
N LEU A 27 77.27 -51.97 32.84
CA LEU A 27 77.42 -53.07 33.80
C LEU A 27 76.19 -53.14 34.69
N LYS A 28 75.45 -54.26 34.62
CA LYS A 28 74.27 -54.51 35.45
C LYS A 28 74.64 -55.24 36.72
N ILE A 29 74.70 -54.51 37.84
CA ILE A 29 74.79 -55.12 39.17
C ILE A 29 73.37 -55.47 39.61
N THR A 30 73.09 -56.75 39.81
CA THR A 30 71.71 -57.23 40.03
C THR A 30 71.49 -57.83 41.41
N GLN A 31 72.55 -58.36 42.02
CA GLN A 31 72.46 -59.09 43.28
C GLN A 31 73.51 -58.61 44.28
N MET A 32 73.15 -58.65 45.55
CA MET A 32 74.09 -58.54 46.66
C MET A 32 74.04 -59.83 47.46
N ALA A 33 75.22 -60.35 47.81
CA ALA A 33 75.34 -61.44 48.74
C ALA A 33 76.01 -60.99 50.03
N VAL A 34 75.70 -61.70 51.11
CA VAL A 34 76.29 -61.51 52.44
C VAL A 34 76.74 -62.86 52.96
N GLY A 35 77.85 -62.86 53.70
CA GLY A 35 78.49 -64.05 54.23
C GLY A 35 79.01 -63.88 55.64
N ASP A 36 79.29 -65.00 56.31
CA ASP A 36 79.83 -65.04 57.66
C ASP A 36 81.37 -65.11 57.70
N GLY A 37 82.03 -65.07 56.54
CA GLY A 37 83.49 -65.04 56.44
C GLY A 37 84.19 -66.31 56.91
N GLY A 38 83.46 -67.43 57.06
CA GLY A 38 84.00 -68.66 57.64
C GLY A 38 84.17 -68.59 59.17
N GLY A 39 83.48 -67.67 59.84
CA GLY A 39 83.53 -67.49 61.29
C GLY A 39 84.64 -66.54 61.78
N VAL A 40 85.40 -65.93 60.86
CA VAL A 40 86.40 -64.88 61.12
C VAL A 40 86.15 -63.68 60.20
N LEU A 41 86.61 -62.48 60.57
CA LEU A 41 86.49 -61.30 59.71
C LEU A 41 87.43 -61.48 58.49
N PRO A 42 86.91 -61.60 57.26
CA PRO A 42 87.75 -61.83 56.10
C PRO A 42 88.45 -60.54 55.66
N THR A 43 89.63 -60.68 55.06
CA THR A 43 90.37 -59.58 54.42
C THR A 43 90.03 -59.57 52.93
N PRO A 44 89.31 -58.54 52.42
CA PRO A 44 88.97 -58.45 51.00
C PRO A 44 90.22 -58.44 50.11
N SER A 45 90.22 -59.26 49.06
CA SER A 45 91.28 -59.38 48.04
C SER A 45 90.70 -59.19 46.63
N ALA A 46 91.46 -58.54 45.75
CA ALA A 46 91.02 -58.22 44.40
C ALA A 46 90.88 -59.49 43.53
N GLN A 47 91.59 -60.56 43.88
CA GLN A 47 91.58 -61.83 43.16
C GLN A 47 90.37 -62.72 43.54
N GLN A 48 89.51 -62.28 44.48
CA GLN A 48 88.34 -63.05 44.88
C GLN A 48 87.33 -63.17 43.75
N THR A 49 86.85 -64.39 43.53
CA THR A 49 85.79 -64.71 42.57
C THR A 49 84.46 -65.07 43.26
N ALA A 50 84.50 -65.35 44.56
CA ALA A 50 83.37 -65.65 45.44
C ALA A 50 83.62 -65.15 46.86
N LEU A 51 82.56 -65.05 47.67
CA LEU A 51 82.66 -64.80 49.11
C LEU A 51 83.25 -66.04 49.82
N VAL A 52 83.89 -65.83 50.97
CA VAL A 52 84.55 -66.91 51.74
C VAL A 52 83.53 -67.92 52.23
N ALA A 53 82.38 -67.45 52.72
CA ALA A 53 81.27 -68.28 53.15
C ALA A 53 79.93 -67.53 52.98
N GLU A 54 79.39 -67.59 51.77
CA GLU A 54 78.10 -66.99 51.42
C GLU A 54 76.94 -67.61 52.20
N LYS A 55 76.06 -66.78 52.77
CA LYS A 55 74.85 -67.22 53.49
C LYS A 55 73.58 -66.88 52.76
N ARG A 56 73.55 -65.72 52.09
CA ARG A 56 72.38 -65.24 51.37
C ARG A 56 72.83 -64.43 50.17
N ARG A 57 72.14 -64.64 49.05
CA ARG A 57 72.21 -63.80 47.86
C ARG A 57 70.80 -63.46 47.41
N ALA A 58 70.51 -62.19 47.24
CA ALA A 58 69.22 -61.74 46.72
C ALA A 58 69.41 -60.53 45.79
N ALA A 59 68.32 -60.19 45.08
CA ALA A 59 68.29 -58.98 44.26
C ALA A 59 68.48 -57.72 45.12
N LEU A 60 69.09 -56.70 44.53
CA LEU A 60 69.21 -55.38 45.16
C LEU A 60 67.84 -54.72 45.34
N ASN A 61 67.62 -54.07 46.49
CA ASN A 61 66.44 -53.24 46.72
C ASN A 61 66.61 -51.85 46.11
N MET A 62 67.79 -51.27 46.29
CA MET A 62 68.18 -50.01 45.68
C MET A 62 69.64 -50.10 45.25
N LEU A 63 69.92 -49.59 44.07
CA LEU A 63 71.25 -49.18 43.63
C LEU A 63 71.11 -47.70 43.30
N TYR A 64 72.04 -46.84 43.71
CA TYR A 64 72.06 -45.42 43.31
C TYR A 64 73.44 -44.78 43.47
N ILE A 65 73.67 -43.72 42.70
CA ILE A 65 74.86 -42.88 42.82
C ILE A 65 74.60 -41.89 43.95
N ASP A 66 75.55 -41.73 44.88
CA ASP A 66 75.40 -40.81 46.01
C ASP A 66 75.21 -39.36 45.49
N PRO A 67 74.09 -38.67 45.83
CA PRO A 67 73.85 -37.29 45.42
C PRO A 67 74.94 -36.31 45.87
N GLN A 68 75.70 -36.62 46.93
CA GLN A 68 76.79 -35.78 47.41
C GLN A 68 78.17 -36.18 46.88
N ASN A 69 78.30 -37.38 46.28
CA ASN A 69 79.56 -37.85 45.71
C ASN A 69 79.32 -38.75 44.49
N SER A 70 79.51 -38.19 43.30
CA SER A 70 79.27 -38.89 42.03
C SER A 70 80.20 -40.08 41.76
N SER A 71 81.27 -40.26 42.54
CA SER A 71 82.18 -41.41 42.45
C SER A 71 81.79 -42.58 43.37
N GLN A 72 80.73 -42.42 44.18
CA GLN A 72 80.24 -43.45 45.09
C GLN A 72 78.94 -44.05 44.59
N ILE A 73 78.92 -45.38 44.53
CA ILE A 73 77.72 -46.16 44.24
C ILE A 73 77.30 -46.85 45.52
N ILE A 74 76.06 -46.62 45.91
CA ILE A 74 75.44 -47.20 47.08
C ILE A 74 74.50 -48.30 46.60
N ALA A 75 74.82 -49.52 47.00
CA ALA A 75 73.96 -50.69 46.82
C ALA A 75 73.36 -51.04 48.18
N GLU A 76 72.04 -51.26 48.20
CA GLU A 76 71.29 -51.64 49.39
C GLU A 76 70.49 -52.90 49.15
N GLN A 77 70.54 -53.78 50.15
CA GLN A 77 69.68 -54.94 50.27
C GLN A 77 69.02 -54.93 51.65
N VAL A 78 67.71 -55.13 51.67
CA VAL A 78 66.93 -55.33 52.89
C VAL A 78 66.81 -56.83 53.12
N ILE A 79 67.31 -57.30 54.26
CA ILE A 79 67.15 -58.68 54.70
C ILE A 79 65.90 -58.74 55.59
N PRO A 80 64.79 -59.38 55.14
CA PRO A 80 63.56 -59.52 55.92
C PRO A 80 63.78 -60.35 57.20
N GLU A 81 62.81 -60.31 58.09
CA GLU A 81 62.82 -61.06 59.36
C GLU A 81 62.77 -62.60 59.19
N THR A 82 62.33 -63.08 58.03
CA THR A 82 62.16 -64.50 57.71
C THR A 82 63.48 -65.22 57.40
N GLU A 83 64.56 -64.47 57.15
CA GLU A 83 65.88 -65.01 56.83
C GLU A 83 66.94 -64.44 57.80
N GLY A 84 67.74 -65.31 58.40
CA GLY A 84 68.71 -64.96 59.42
C GLY A 84 69.31 -66.19 60.10
N GLY A 85 69.82 -66.02 61.31
CA GLY A 85 70.48 -67.07 62.11
C GLY A 85 72.00 -67.14 61.89
N TRP A 86 72.60 -66.12 61.27
CA TRP A 86 74.03 -66.08 60.94
C TRP A 86 74.62 -64.67 61.12
N TRP A 87 75.94 -64.63 61.23
CA TRP A 87 76.71 -63.39 61.30
C TRP A 87 76.96 -62.85 59.90
N ILE A 88 76.84 -61.53 59.75
CA ILE A 88 77.25 -60.80 58.55
C ILE A 88 78.65 -60.24 58.82
N ARG A 89 79.61 -60.63 57.98
CA ARG A 89 81.02 -60.19 58.07
C ARG A 89 81.60 -59.78 56.73
N GLU A 90 81.07 -60.33 55.64
CA GLU A 90 81.42 -59.96 54.27
C GLU A 90 80.18 -59.65 53.44
N VAL A 91 80.36 -58.78 52.45
CA VAL A 91 79.33 -58.41 51.48
C VAL A 91 79.96 -58.44 50.10
N GLY A 92 79.19 -58.88 49.11
CA GLY A 92 79.63 -58.96 47.72
C GLY A 92 78.55 -58.47 46.76
N LEU A 93 78.95 -57.75 45.72
CA LEU A 93 78.07 -57.33 44.63
C LEU A 93 78.31 -58.18 43.39
N PHE A 94 77.23 -58.62 42.77
CA PHE A 94 77.26 -59.54 41.63
C PHE A 94 76.47 -58.99 40.44
N ASP A 95 76.98 -59.28 39.25
CA ASP A 95 76.31 -58.94 38.00
C ASP A 95 75.29 -60.00 37.56
N GLU A 96 74.60 -59.76 36.44
CA GLU A 96 73.61 -60.69 35.86
C GLU A 96 74.19 -62.07 35.46
N THR A 97 75.51 -62.16 35.30
CA THR A 97 76.21 -63.42 34.98
C THR A 97 76.67 -64.18 36.23
N GLY A 98 76.46 -63.61 37.42
CA GLY A 98 76.91 -64.16 38.69
C GLY A 98 78.39 -63.87 39.02
N ALA A 99 79.07 -62.99 38.27
CA ALA A 99 80.45 -62.61 38.54
C ALA A 99 80.55 -61.63 39.72
N LEU A 100 81.51 -61.86 40.64
CA LEU A 100 81.75 -60.98 41.78
C LEU A 100 82.43 -59.68 41.32
N ILE A 101 81.72 -58.57 41.42
CA ILE A 101 82.17 -57.24 40.96
C ILE A 101 82.94 -56.52 42.06
N ALA A 102 82.40 -56.51 43.28
CA ALA A 102 83.04 -55.88 44.41
C ALA A 102 82.83 -56.72 45.66
N VAL A 103 83.81 -56.68 46.55
CA VAL A 103 83.80 -57.37 47.84
C VAL A 103 84.16 -56.40 48.94
N GLY A 104 83.53 -56.53 50.09
CA GLY A 104 83.83 -55.70 51.26
C GLY A 104 83.69 -56.49 52.54
N ASN A 105 84.46 -56.09 53.55
CA ASN A 105 84.25 -56.54 54.92
C ASN A 105 83.37 -55.53 55.67
N CYS A 106 82.59 -56.01 56.63
CA CYS A 106 81.73 -55.17 57.45
C CYS A 106 81.86 -55.55 58.94
N PRO A 107 81.47 -54.64 59.86
CA PRO A 107 81.45 -54.96 61.28
C PRO A 107 80.59 -56.19 61.56
N GLU A 108 81.08 -57.09 62.41
CA GLU A 108 80.39 -58.33 62.75
C GLU A 108 79.00 -58.00 63.32
N SER A 109 77.96 -58.39 62.58
CA SER A 109 76.58 -58.11 62.95
C SER A 109 75.75 -59.39 62.87
N TYR A 110 75.14 -59.79 63.98
CA TYR A 110 74.26 -60.95 64.00
C TYR A 110 72.86 -60.56 63.53
N LYS A 111 72.38 -61.27 62.51
CA LYS A 111 71.03 -61.11 61.96
C LYS A 111 70.13 -62.24 62.48
N PRO A 112 69.31 -62.01 63.51
CA PRO A 112 68.45 -63.05 64.03
C PRO A 112 67.32 -63.37 63.04
N GLN A 113 66.86 -64.62 63.08
CA GLN A 113 65.66 -65.05 62.36
C GLN A 113 64.45 -65.04 63.30
N LEU A 114 63.24 -64.80 62.77
CA LEU A 114 62.01 -64.79 63.58
C LEU A 114 61.81 -66.05 64.44
N ALA A 115 62.30 -67.22 63.99
CA ALA A 115 62.27 -68.47 64.73
C ALA A 115 63.09 -68.46 66.04
N GLU A 116 64.05 -67.54 66.17
CA GLU A 116 64.90 -67.35 67.36
C GLU A 116 64.26 -66.39 68.39
N GLY A 117 62.99 -66.00 68.19
CA GLY A 117 62.22 -65.14 69.10
C GLY A 117 62.43 -63.63 68.90
N SER A 118 63.24 -63.22 67.91
CA SER A 118 63.45 -61.82 67.55
C SER A 118 63.62 -61.67 66.03
N GLY A 119 62.55 -61.28 65.34
CA GLY A 119 62.59 -60.93 63.93
C GLY A 119 63.07 -59.49 63.75
N ARG A 120 64.27 -59.31 63.20
CA ARG A 120 64.78 -57.96 62.85
C ARG A 120 64.91 -57.85 61.35
N THR A 121 64.34 -56.82 60.74
CA THR A 121 64.67 -56.42 59.37
C THR A 121 65.99 -55.64 59.41
N GLN A 122 66.97 -56.03 58.59
CA GLN A 122 68.28 -55.38 58.57
C GLN A 122 68.63 -54.97 57.14
N THR A 123 68.90 -53.68 56.95
CA THR A 123 69.39 -53.16 55.69
C THR A 123 70.91 -53.22 55.67
N VAL A 124 71.47 -53.90 54.68
CA VAL A 124 72.91 -53.92 54.41
C VAL A 124 73.18 -52.95 53.27
N ARG A 125 74.06 -51.98 53.54
CA ARG A 125 74.49 -50.95 52.59
C ARG A 125 75.96 -51.19 52.25
N MET A 126 76.26 -51.41 50.97
CA MET A 126 77.62 -51.44 50.45
C MET A 126 77.86 -50.18 49.64
N VAL A 127 78.94 -49.46 49.95
CA VAL A 127 79.38 -48.29 49.19
C VAL A 127 80.61 -48.69 48.39
N MET A 128 80.55 -48.59 47.07
CA MET A 128 81.69 -48.86 46.19
C MET A 128 82.16 -47.54 45.57
N ILE A 129 83.48 -47.31 45.58
CA ILE A 129 84.09 -46.17 44.90
C ILE A 129 84.60 -46.64 43.53
N THR A 130 84.23 -45.93 42.47
CA THR A 130 84.69 -46.18 41.09
C THR A 130 85.17 -44.89 40.43
N SER A 131 86.03 -45.00 39.43
CA SER A 131 86.54 -43.87 38.65
C SER A 131 85.55 -43.34 37.60
N SER A 132 84.49 -44.10 37.26
CA SER A 132 83.40 -43.66 36.37
C SER A 132 82.10 -44.39 36.72
N THR A 133 81.01 -43.63 36.89
CA THR A 133 79.66 -44.13 37.24
C THR A 133 78.67 -44.10 36.06
N ASP A 134 79.07 -43.55 34.91
CA ASP A 134 78.19 -43.34 33.73
C ASP A 134 77.73 -44.64 33.06
N ASN A 135 78.49 -45.73 33.21
CA ASN A 135 78.27 -46.98 32.50
C ASN A 135 77.63 -48.07 33.37
N ILE A 136 76.78 -47.70 34.33
CA ILE A 136 76.12 -48.64 35.27
C ILE A 136 74.61 -48.45 35.22
N THR A 137 73.86 -49.54 35.04
CA THR A 137 72.40 -49.46 34.97
C THR A 137 71.78 -49.42 36.37
N LEU A 138 71.10 -48.33 36.67
CA LEU A 138 70.29 -48.16 37.86
C LEU A 138 69.00 -48.98 37.76
N LYS A 139 68.90 -50.10 38.48
CA LYS A 139 67.61 -50.81 38.61
C LYS A 139 66.93 -50.42 39.92
N ILE A 140 65.89 -49.60 39.83
CA ILE A 140 64.91 -49.41 40.91
C ILE A 140 63.75 -50.34 40.58
N ASP A 141 63.43 -51.29 41.46
CA ASP A 141 62.20 -52.10 41.35
C ASP A 141 61.10 -51.45 42.21
N PRO A 142 60.12 -50.76 41.62
CA PRO A 142 59.09 -50.03 42.35
C PRO A 142 58.02 -50.93 42.99
N ALA A 143 58.03 -52.26 42.79
CA ALA A 143 56.98 -53.15 43.29
C ALA A 143 57.09 -53.48 44.80
N VAL A 144 58.20 -53.16 45.47
CA VAL A 144 58.45 -53.54 46.89
C VAL A 144 58.89 -52.34 47.76
N VAL A 145 58.58 -51.11 47.35
CA VAL A 145 58.96 -49.91 48.13
C VAL A 145 57.83 -49.56 49.09
N LEU A 146 58.03 -49.83 50.39
CA LEU A 146 57.20 -49.27 51.46
C LEU A 146 57.47 -47.75 51.52
N ALA A 147 56.47 -46.94 51.19
CA ALA A 147 56.53 -45.50 51.41
C ALA A 147 56.66 -45.22 52.91
N THR A 148 57.63 -44.38 53.29
CA THR A 148 57.73 -43.95 54.69
C THR A 148 56.49 -43.14 55.05
N ARG A 149 56.04 -43.21 56.31
CA ARG A 149 54.89 -42.42 56.79
C ARG A 149 55.06 -40.93 56.50
N LYS A 150 56.29 -40.43 56.66
CA LYS A 150 56.67 -39.04 56.33
C LYS A 150 56.39 -38.68 54.86
N TYR A 151 56.70 -39.57 53.92
CA TYR A 151 56.41 -39.32 52.50
C TYR A 151 54.91 -39.16 52.24
N VAL A 152 54.07 -39.99 52.89
CA VAL A 152 52.61 -39.91 52.74
C VAL A 152 52.06 -38.63 53.39
N ASP A 153 52.49 -38.31 54.61
CA ASP A 153 52.03 -37.10 55.32
C ASP A 153 52.42 -35.81 54.57
N ASP A 154 53.65 -35.73 54.03
CA ASP A 154 54.12 -34.60 53.23
C ASP A 154 53.28 -34.44 51.95
N LYS A 155 52.93 -35.56 51.28
CA LYS A 155 52.10 -35.54 50.06
C LYS A 155 50.63 -35.19 50.31
N VAL A 156 50.06 -35.63 51.43
CA VAL A 156 48.71 -35.24 51.83
C VAL A 156 48.64 -33.75 52.15
N LEU A 157 49.67 -33.22 52.83
CA LEU A 157 49.76 -31.79 53.12
C LEU A 157 49.92 -30.96 51.84
N GLU A 158 50.80 -31.37 50.93
CA GLU A 158 50.99 -30.72 49.62
C GLU A 158 49.68 -30.64 48.84
N LEU A 159 48.94 -31.76 48.75
CA LEU A 159 47.64 -31.81 48.09
C LEU A 159 46.61 -30.92 48.79
N LYS A 160 46.57 -30.94 50.12
CA LYS A 160 45.65 -30.10 50.88
C LYS A 160 45.90 -28.61 50.64
N VAL A 161 47.16 -28.19 50.68
CA VAL A 161 47.54 -26.80 50.39
C VAL A 161 47.14 -26.41 48.97
N TYR A 162 47.36 -27.30 47.99
CA TYR A 162 46.96 -27.05 46.60
C TYR A 162 45.45 -26.89 46.42
N VAL A 163 44.65 -27.77 47.02
CA VAL A 163 43.18 -27.72 46.94
C VAL A 163 42.63 -26.49 47.66
N ASP A 164 43.14 -26.20 48.85
CA ASP A 164 42.71 -25.03 49.63
C ASP A 164 43.06 -23.72 48.89
N ASP A 165 44.23 -23.64 48.24
CA ASP A 165 44.63 -22.49 47.41
C ASP A 165 43.73 -22.32 46.17
N LEU A 166 43.42 -23.41 45.45
CA LEU A 166 42.50 -23.36 44.30
C LEU A 166 41.10 -22.90 44.72
N MET A 167 40.58 -23.41 45.84
CA MET A 167 39.26 -23.03 46.33
C MET A 167 39.24 -21.57 46.82
N ALA A 168 40.29 -21.13 47.51
CA ALA A 168 40.42 -19.74 47.92
C ALA A 168 40.43 -18.79 46.69
N LYS A 169 41.16 -19.15 45.63
CA LYS A 169 41.16 -18.41 44.36
C LYS A 169 39.79 -18.42 43.68
N HIS A 170 39.09 -19.55 43.69
CA HIS A 170 37.73 -19.67 43.13
C HIS A 170 36.73 -18.78 43.87
N LEU A 171 36.78 -18.74 45.21
CA LEU A 171 35.89 -17.91 46.03
C LEU A 171 36.23 -16.41 45.96
N ALA A 172 37.51 -16.07 45.77
CA ALA A 172 37.95 -14.68 45.64
C ALA A 172 37.70 -14.10 44.24
N ALA A 173 37.55 -14.95 43.21
CA ALA A 173 37.21 -14.50 41.88
C ALA A 173 35.81 -13.86 41.87
N ALA A 174 35.69 -12.67 41.28
CA ALA A 174 34.42 -11.96 41.18
C ALA A 174 33.38 -12.72 40.32
N ASP A 175 33.85 -13.46 39.32
CA ASP A 175 33.04 -14.33 38.49
C ASP A 175 33.86 -15.58 38.08
N PRO A 176 33.90 -16.63 38.91
CA PRO A 176 34.62 -17.86 38.59
C PRO A 176 33.91 -18.70 37.50
N HIS A 177 32.73 -18.28 37.04
CA HIS A 177 31.88 -19.01 36.12
C HIS A 177 31.34 -18.11 35.00
N THR A 178 32.26 -17.56 34.20
CA THR A 178 31.97 -16.60 33.12
C THR A 178 31.06 -17.15 32.01
N GLN A 179 30.77 -18.45 31.99
CA GLN A 179 29.77 -19.04 31.10
C GLN A 179 28.32 -18.69 31.45
N TYR A 180 28.05 -18.18 32.66
CA TYR A 180 26.70 -17.81 33.10
C TYR A 180 26.53 -16.30 33.13
N ALA A 181 25.32 -15.82 32.83
CA ALA A 181 24.98 -14.41 32.97
C ALA A 181 24.98 -14.01 34.46
N PRO A 182 25.54 -12.84 34.83
CA PRO A 182 25.47 -12.32 36.18
C PRO A 182 24.02 -12.16 36.68
N LYS A 183 23.79 -12.40 37.98
CA LYS A 183 22.46 -12.21 38.59
C LYS A 183 22.03 -10.74 38.58
N GLU A 184 22.96 -9.86 38.91
CA GLU A 184 22.76 -8.42 38.95
C GLU A 184 23.25 -7.80 37.64
N SER A 185 22.35 -7.11 36.93
CA SER A 185 22.66 -6.37 35.70
C SER A 185 23.45 -7.18 34.65
N PRO A 186 22.95 -8.34 34.19
CA PRO A 186 23.63 -9.11 33.15
C PRO A 186 23.75 -8.32 31.86
N VAL A 187 24.94 -8.36 31.24
CA VAL A 187 25.11 -7.96 29.84
C VAL A 187 24.77 -9.16 28.97
N LEU A 188 23.67 -9.10 28.25
CA LEU A 188 23.28 -10.15 27.31
C LEU A 188 24.09 -10.00 26.00
N THR A 189 24.79 -11.05 25.59
CA THR A 189 25.52 -11.09 24.31
C THR A 189 24.70 -11.84 23.23
N GLY A 190 24.99 -11.59 21.95
CA GLY A 190 24.27 -12.19 20.83
C GLY A 190 22.87 -11.60 20.60
N THR A 191 21.89 -12.44 20.25
CA THR A 191 20.49 -12.05 20.00
C THR A 191 19.55 -12.73 21.01
N PRO A 192 19.45 -12.22 22.26
CA PRO A 192 18.61 -12.83 23.28
C PRO A 192 17.14 -12.87 22.85
N LYS A 193 16.49 -14.02 23.06
CA LYS A 193 15.07 -14.22 22.78
C LYS A 193 14.25 -14.02 24.04
N ALA A 194 13.27 -13.12 23.99
CA ALA A 194 12.28 -12.93 25.03
C ALA A 194 10.88 -13.28 24.48
N PRO A 195 9.98 -13.89 25.28
CA PRO A 195 8.58 -14.08 24.89
C PRO A 195 7.91 -12.74 24.55
N THR A 196 7.10 -12.71 23.49
CA THR A 196 6.31 -11.53 23.15
C THR A 196 5.10 -11.44 24.09
N ALA A 197 5.06 -10.39 24.90
CA ALA A 197 3.95 -10.14 25.81
C ALA A 197 2.67 -9.75 25.06
N PRO A 198 1.47 -10.05 25.60
CA PRO A 198 0.21 -9.51 25.08
C PRO A 198 0.15 -7.98 25.15
N ALA A 199 -0.68 -7.36 24.30
CA ALA A 199 -0.93 -5.93 24.33
C ALA A 199 -1.47 -5.47 25.69
N GLY A 200 -1.01 -4.32 26.19
CA GLY A 200 -1.42 -3.77 27.49
C GLY A 200 -0.61 -4.28 28.70
N THR A 201 0.38 -5.16 28.49
CA THR A 201 1.29 -5.60 29.56
C THR A 201 2.10 -4.42 30.13
N ASN A 202 2.08 -4.24 31.45
CA ASN A 202 2.70 -3.12 32.17
C ASN A 202 3.61 -3.57 33.32
N THR A 203 4.33 -4.68 33.12
CA THR A 203 5.26 -5.26 34.10
C THR A 203 6.70 -4.79 33.84
N THR A 204 7.64 -5.26 34.67
CA THR A 204 9.09 -5.02 34.51
C THR A 204 9.77 -5.99 33.53
N GLN A 205 9.01 -6.74 32.74
CA GLN A 205 9.54 -7.65 31.72
C GLN A 205 10.27 -6.89 30.60
N ILE A 206 11.36 -7.48 30.09
CA ILE A 206 12.05 -6.98 28.89
C ILE A 206 11.11 -7.05 27.67
N ALA A 207 10.93 -5.94 26.97
CA ALA A 207 10.14 -5.89 25.74
C ALA A 207 10.87 -6.56 24.57
N SER A 208 10.19 -7.47 23.85
CA SER A 208 10.70 -8.02 22.59
C SER A 208 10.55 -7.00 21.45
N THR A 209 11.37 -7.13 20.40
CA THR A 209 11.26 -6.28 19.21
C THR A 209 9.90 -6.42 18.52
N ALA A 210 9.28 -7.61 18.57
CA ALA A 210 7.94 -7.85 18.04
C ALA A 210 6.86 -7.03 18.80
N PHE A 211 6.97 -6.95 20.13
CA PHE A 211 6.07 -6.11 20.94
C PHE A 211 6.26 -4.63 20.59
N VAL A 212 7.50 -4.15 20.51
CA VAL A 212 7.80 -2.75 20.14
C VAL A 212 7.28 -2.43 18.74
N GLN A 213 7.48 -3.32 17.76
CA GLN A 213 6.97 -3.13 16.41
C GLN A 213 5.44 -3.02 16.37
N ALA A 214 4.73 -3.86 17.13
CA ALA A 214 3.28 -3.79 17.23
C ALA A 214 2.80 -2.45 17.81
N VAL A 215 3.47 -1.97 18.87
CA VAL A 215 3.18 -0.65 19.47
C VAL A 215 3.47 0.49 18.48
N VAL A 216 4.60 0.46 17.79
CA VAL A 216 4.97 1.46 16.78
C VAL A 216 3.97 1.49 15.63
N THR A 217 3.55 0.33 15.13
CA THR A 217 2.51 0.25 14.09
C THR A 217 1.19 0.82 14.59
N ALA A 218 0.78 0.51 15.82
CA ALA A 218 -0.45 1.07 16.40
C ALA A 218 -0.38 2.60 16.53
N ILE A 219 0.75 3.15 16.98
CA ILE A 219 0.99 4.60 17.07
C ILE A 219 0.94 5.23 15.67
N ASN A 220 1.65 4.66 14.70
CA ASN A 220 1.69 5.19 13.33
C ASN A 220 0.30 5.19 12.68
N ASN A 221 -0.48 4.12 12.88
CA ASN A 221 -1.86 4.05 12.40
C ASN A 221 -2.73 5.12 13.07
N ALA A 222 -2.59 5.33 14.39
CA ALA A 222 -3.32 6.36 15.12
C ALA A 222 -2.93 7.78 14.67
N LEU A 223 -1.65 8.02 14.36
CA LEU A 223 -1.15 9.28 13.83
C LEU A 223 -1.64 9.54 12.40
N ALA A 224 -1.70 8.50 11.56
CA ALA A 224 -2.19 8.61 10.18
C ALA A 224 -3.66 9.03 10.10
N LEU A 225 -4.44 8.85 11.18
CA LEU A 225 -5.83 9.31 11.29
C LEU A 225 -5.94 10.79 11.71
N LYS A 226 -4.85 11.45 12.07
CA LYS A 226 -4.84 12.87 12.45
C LYS A 226 -4.63 13.76 11.22
N ALA A 227 -5.25 14.93 11.22
CA ALA A 227 -5.00 15.93 10.18
C ALA A 227 -3.57 16.51 10.33
N PRO A 228 -2.88 16.89 9.23
CA PRO A 228 -1.58 17.55 9.29
C PRO A 228 -1.60 18.85 10.10
N LEU A 229 -0.50 19.16 10.80
CA LEU A 229 -0.38 20.42 11.55
C LEU A 229 -0.38 21.64 10.63
N ALA A 230 0.38 21.56 9.52
CA ALA A 230 0.43 22.60 8.51
C ALA A 230 -0.61 22.32 7.43
N SER A 231 -1.47 23.30 7.17
CA SER A 231 -2.50 23.24 6.12
C SER A 231 -3.31 21.95 6.14
N PRO A 232 -4.00 21.63 7.25
CA PRO A 232 -4.81 20.42 7.34
C PRO A 232 -5.88 20.39 6.25
N ALA A 233 -5.87 19.32 5.43
CA ALA A 233 -7.04 18.95 4.65
C ALA A 233 -8.03 18.22 5.57
N LEU A 234 -9.16 18.86 5.89
CA LEU A 234 -10.21 18.26 6.70
C LEU A 234 -11.11 17.38 5.81
N THR A 235 -11.40 16.16 6.24
CA THR A 235 -12.30 15.22 5.53
C THR A 235 -13.60 15.00 6.33
N GLY A 236 -14.63 14.49 5.67
CA GLY A 236 -15.96 14.30 6.28
C GLY A 236 -16.68 15.63 6.53
N THR A 237 -17.34 15.77 7.69
CA THR A 237 -18.08 16.97 8.09
C THR A 237 -17.49 17.55 9.38
N PRO A 238 -16.43 18.38 9.30
CA PRO A 238 -15.76 18.92 10.48
C PRO A 238 -16.71 19.75 11.33
N THR A 239 -16.73 19.50 12.64
CA THR A 239 -17.47 20.31 13.61
C THR A 239 -16.52 21.27 14.32
N ALA A 240 -16.92 22.53 14.46
CA ALA A 240 -16.25 23.50 15.31
C ALA A 240 -17.28 24.15 16.27
N PRO A 241 -16.86 24.61 17.46
CA PRO A 241 -17.73 25.41 18.32
C PRO A 241 -18.25 26.65 17.59
N THR A 242 -19.52 27.00 17.76
CA THR A 242 -20.08 28.22 17.18
C THR A 242 -19.67 29.41 18.02
N ALA A 243 -18.89 30.32 17.43
CA ALA A 243 -18.46 31.55 18.08
C ALA A 243 -19.63 32.50 18.33
N ALA A 244 -19.47 33.42 19.29
CA ALA A 244 -20.39 34.55 19.44
C ALA A 244 -20.19 35.55 18.28
N GLN A 245 -21.26 36.23 17.86
CA GLN A 245 -21.25 37.16 16.71
C GLN A 245 -20.27 38.35 16.85
N THR A 246 -19.76 38.61 18.05
CA THR A 246 -18.80 39.69 18.35
C THR A 246 -17.33 39.28 18.19
N VAL A 247 -17.06 37.99 17.95
CA VAL A 247 -15.69 37.47 17.85
C VAL A 247 -15.04 37.88 16.53
N ASN A 248 -13.79 38.36 16.59
CA ASN A 248 -13.03 38.90 15.46
C ASN A 248 -11.59 38.36 15.39
N ASN A 249 -11.39 37.09 15.73
CA ASN A 249 -10.09 36.41 15.69
C ASN A 249 -10.07 35.34 14.59
N THR A 250 -9.02 34.51 14.57
CA THR A 250 -8.78 33.49 13.52
C THR A 250 -9.59 32.19 13.71
N GLN A 251 -10.63 32.18 14.54
CA GLN A 251 -11.51 31.03 14.69
C GLN A 251 -12.25 30.69 13.40
N VAL A 252 -12.49 29.40 13.16
CA VAL A 252 -13.28 28.94 12.01
C VAL A 252 -14.73 29.39 12.18
N ALA A 253 -15.27 30.11 11.19
CA ALA A 253 -16.68 30.46 11.15
C ALA A 253 -17.51 29.21 10.85
N THR A 254 -18.38 28.81 11.79
CA THR A 254 -19.31 27.70 11.57
C THR A 254 -20.47 28.12 10.67
N THR A 255 -21.16 27.16 10.07
CA THR A 255 -22.37 27.43 9.28
C THR A 255 -23.46 28.12 10.11
N ALA A 256 -23.58 27.82 11.41
CA ALA A 256 -24.52 28.46 12.32
C ALA A 256 -24.17 29.94 12.57
N PHE A 257 -22.88 30.26 12.75
CA PHE A 257 -22.40 31.65 12.86
C PHE A 257 -22.75 32.46 11.60
N VAL A 258 -22.42 31.93 10.41
CA VAL A 258 -22.69 32.62 9.13
C VAL A 258 -24.19 32.81 8.90
N LYS A 259 -25.03 31.80 9.16
CA LYS A 259 -26.49 31.94 9.06
C LYS A 259 -27.03 33.03 9.99
N SER A 260 -26.53 33.09 11.22
CA SER A 260 -26.92 34.11 12.20
C SER A 260 -26.48 35.51 11.77
N ALA A 261 -25.28 35.64 11.20
CA ALA A 261 -24.77 36.91 10.68
C ALA A 261 -25.60 37.43 9.51
N ILE A 262 -25.95 36.55 8.56
CA ILE A 262 -26.82 36.90 7.42
C ILE A 262 -28.21 37.28 7.92
N ALA A 263 -28.79 36.52 8.86
CA ALA A 263 -30.09 36.84 9.43
C ALA A 263 -30.07 38.21 10.14
N ALA A 264 -29.02 38.51 10.90
CA ALA A 264 -28.85 39.81 11.55
C ALA A 264 -28.72 40.96 10.53
N LEU A 265 -28.00 40.74 9.42
CA LEU A 265 -27.88 41.72 8.32
C LEU A 265 -29.22 41.94 7.60
N VAL A 266 -29.98 40.88 7.34
CA VAL A 266 -31.33 40.98 6.75
C VAL A 266 -32.27 41.72 7.72
N ALA A 267 -32.18 41.41 9.01
CA ALA A 267 -32.99 42.03 10.05
C ALA A 267 -32.62 43.49 10.34
N SER A 268 -31.44 43.99 9.92
CA SER A 268 -31.08 45.39 10.12
C SER A 268 -31.85 46.35 9.22
N SER A 269 -32.48 45.85 8.15
CA SER A 269 -33.23 46.68 7.19
C SER A 269 -34.58 46.08 6.74
N PRO A 270 -35.51 45.74 7.65
CA PRO A 270 -36.77 45.09 7.26
C PRO A 270 -37.63 45.98 6.36
N ALA A 271 -37.70 47.29 6.66
CA ALA A 271 -38.46 48.25 5.86
C ALA A 271 -37.94 48.40 4.42
N ALA A 272 -36.62 48.27 4.22
CA ALA A 272 -36.02 48.33 2.89
C ALA A 272 -36.32 47.07 2.06
N LEU A 273 -36.29 45.90 2.70
CA LEU A 273 -36.67 44.63 2.06
C LEU A 273 -38.16 44.59 1.74
N ASP A 274 -38.99 45.11 2.63
CA ASP A 274 -40.44 45.24 2.44
C ASP A 274 -40.75 46.16 1.25
N THR A 275 -40.13 47.35 1.19
CA THR A 275 -40.27 48.24 0.03
C THR A 275 -39.79 47.60 -1.28
N LEU A 276 -38.69 46.83 -1.28
CA LEU A 276 -38.26 46.10 -2.47
C LEU A 276 -39.26 45.02 -2.90
N ASN A 277 -39.88 44.33 -1.94
CA ASN A 277 -40.93 43.34 -2.20
C ASN A 277 -42.22 44.01 -2.74
N GLU A 278 -42.62 45.14 -2.15
CA GLU A 278 -43.75 45.95 -2.62
C GLU A 278 -43.51 46.45 -4.05
N LEU A 279 -42.30 46.94 -4.36
CA LEU A 279 -41.93 47.38 -5.70
C LEU A 279 -41.93 46.23 -6.71
N ALA A 280 -41.38 45.07 -6.35
CA ALA A 280 -41.41 43.87 -7.21
C ALA A 280 -42.86 43.43 -7.49
N ALA A 281 -43.71 43.41 -6.47
CA ALA A 281 -45.13 43.10 -6.62
C ALA A 281 -45.87 44.15 -7.46
N ALA A 282 -45.60 45.44 -7.26
CA ALA A 282 -46.19 46.53 -8.04
C ALA A 282 -45.81 46.47 -9.53
N LEU A 283 -44.64 45.94 -9.85
CA LEU A 283 -44.17 45.69 -11.22
C LEU A 283 -44.59 44.30 -11.75
N GLY A 284 -45.45 43.56 -11.03
CA GLY A 284 -45.96 42.27 -11.45
C GLY A 284 -44.93 41.14 -11.43
N ASN A 285 -43.85 41.29 -10.65
CA ASN A 285 -42.69 40.37 -10.63
C ASN A 285 -42.12 40.13 -12.04
N ASP A 286 -42.18 41.13 -12.93
CA ASP A 286 -41.74 41.01 -14.32
C ASP A 286 -40.26 41.43 -14.48
N PRO A 287 -39.33 40.49 -14.72
CA PRO A 287 -37.91 40.81 -14.95
C PRO A 287 -37.67 41.64 -16.20
N ASN A 288 -38.62 41.63 -17.14
CA ASN A 288 -38.58 42.35 -18.41
C ASN A 288 -39.63 43.47 -18.45
N PHE A 289 -40.00 44.03 -17.30
CA PHE A 289 -41.05 45.06 -17.18
C PHE A 289 -40.97 46.15 -18.26
N ALA A 290 -39.76 46.66 -18.52
CA ALA A 290 -39.53 47.66 -19.56
C ALA A 290 -39.92 47.16 -20.97
N THR A 291 -39.54 45.94 -21.34
CA THR A 291 -39.89 45.30 -22.61
C THR A 291 -41.38 44.99 -22.69
N THR A 292 -41.97 44.46 -21.63
CA THR A 292 -43.41 44.18 -21.56
C THR A 292 -44.24 45.45 -21.75
N MET A 293 -43.88 46.54 -21.06
CA MET A 293 -44.54 47.83 -21.25
C MET A 293 -44.32 48.37 -22.66
N THR A 294 -43.11 48.23 -23.22
CA THR A 294 -42.81 48.65 -24.60
C THR A 294 -43.69 47.90 -25.60
N ASN A 295 -43.84 46.57 -25.46
CA ASN A 295 -44.68 45.74 -26.32
C ASN A 295 -46.17 46.09 -26.16
N ALA A 296 -46.64 46.27 -24.93
CA ALA A 296 -48.02 46.65 -24.66
C ALA A 296 -48.36 48.02 -25.27
N LEU A 297 -47.40 48.95 -25.25
CA LEU A 297 -47.55 50.27 -25.84
C LEU A 297 -47.47 50.22 -27.37
N ALA A 298 -46.60 49.37 -27.94
CA ALA A 298 -46.49 49.16 -29.37
C ALA A 298 -47.76 48.55 -30.01
N GLY A 299 -48.53 47.78 -29.23
CA GLY A 299 -49.83 47.24 -29.67
C GLY A 299 -50.97 48.26 -29.66
N LYS A 300 -50.79 49.46 -29.11
CA LYS A 300 -51.80 50.53 -29.16
C LYS A 300 -51.82 51.14 -30.55
N GLN A 301 -53.04 51.39 -31.07
CA GLN A 301 -53.17 52.16 -32.30
C GLN A 301 -52.56 53.56 -32.09
N PRO A 302 -51.82 54.08 -33.09
CA PRO A 302 -51.40 55.48 -33.07
C PRO A 302 -52.61 56.38 -32.87
N LEU A 303 -52.42 57.48 -32.11
CA LEU A 303 -53.47 58.47 -31.94
C LEU A 303 -53.71 59.17 -33.28
N ASP A 304 -54.72 58.71 -33.99
CA ASP A 304 -55.18 59.23 -35.28
C ASP A 304 -56.69 59.42 -35.23
N SER A 305 -57.18 60.56 -35.71
CA SER A 305 -58.61 60.90 -35.62
C SER A 305 -59.48 59.94 -36.42
N THR A 306 -59.00 59.48 -37.57
CA THR A 306 -59.73 58.53 -38.44
C THR A 306 -59.83 57.17 -37.77
N LEU A 307 -58.71 56.65 -37.27
CA LEU A 307 -58.70 55.35 -36.57
C LEU A 307 -59.50 55.40 -35.27
N THR A 308 -59.48 56.52 -34.56
CA THR A 308 -60.31 56.74 -33.37
C THR A 308 -61.78 56.71 -33.73
N ASP A 309 -62.18 57.43 -34.79
CA ASP A 309 -63.56 57.45 -35.26
C ASP A 309 -64.04 56.09 -35.74
N LEU A 310 -63.18 55.30 -36.40
CA LEU A 310 -63.49 53.93 -36.85
C LEU A 310 -63.52 52.94 -35.69
N SER A 311 -62.71 53.14 -34.65
CA SER A 311 -62.62 52.22 -33.52
C SER A 311 -63.98 52.08 -32.82
N GLY A 312 -64.39 50.84 -32.57
CA GLY A 312 -65.68 50.56 -31.94
C GLY A 312 -66.92 50.70 -32.85
N LYS A 313 -66.78 51.11 -34.13
CA LYS A 313 -67.91 51.08 -35.07
C LYS A 313 -68.20 49.64 -35.52
N ASN A 314 -69.48 49.28 -35.57
CA ASN A 314 -69.93 48.06 -36.24
C ASN A 314 -69.99 48.28 -37.77
N VAL A 315 -70.30 47.23 -38.54
CA VAL A 315 -70.36 47.29 -40.01
C VAL A 315 -71.27 48.43 -40.52
N ALA A 316 -72.42 48.64 -39.89
CA ALA A 316 -73.33 49.72 -40.27
C ALA A 316 -72.71 51.11 -40.03
N GLY A 317 -72.03 51.29 -38.90
CA GLY A 317 -71.29 52.51 -38.59
C GLY A 317 -70.14 52.78 -39.57
N LEU A 318 -69.46 51.72 -40.03
CA LEU A 318 -68.39 51.85 -41.03
C LEU A 318 -68.93 52.28 -42.40
N LEU A 319 -70.01 51.66 -42.86
CA LEU A 319 -70.66 52.04 -44.12
C LEU A 319 -71.15 53.49 -44.10
N SER A 320 -71.71 53.91 -42.96
CA SER A 320 -72.10 55.31 -42.76
C SER A 320 -70.91 56.26 -42.75
N TYR A 321 -69.79 55.90 -42.11
CA TYR A 321 -68.58 56.72 -42.08
C TYR A 321 -67.99 56.91 -43.48
N LEU A 322 -68.00 55.85 -44.29
CA LEU A 322 -67.50 55.87 -45.67
C LEU A 322 -68.48 56.50 -46.67
N GLY A 323 -69.68 56.90 -46.24
CA GLY A 323 -70.72 57.45 -47.12
C GLY A 323 -71.32 56.42 -48.10
N LEU A 324 -71.11 55.13 -47.85
CA LEU A 324 -71.60 54.03 -48.67
C LEU A 324 -73.02 53.67 -48.19
N GLY A 325 -74.03 54.24 -48.83
CA GLY A 325 -75.45 53.99 -48.53
C GLY A 325 -75.95 52.60 -49.00
N GLU A 326 -77.26 52.45 -49.21
CA GLU A 326 -77.89 51.18 -49.61
C GLU A 326 -77.35 50.61 -50.95
N ALA A 327 -76.75 51.44 -51.80
CA ALA A 327 -76.11 51.02 -53.04
C ALA A 327 -74.97 49.99 -52.82
N ALA A 328 -74.27 50.05 -51.68
CA ALA A 328 -73.23 49.09 -51.34
C ALA A 328 -73.76 47.66 -51.10
N LYS A 329 -75.08 47.48 -51.04
CA LYS A 329 -75.75 46.19 -50.87
C LYS A 329 -76.28 45.59 -52.18
N LEU A 330 -76.20 46.30 -53.31
CA LEU A 330 -76.68 45.81 -54.61
C LEU A 330 -75.63 44.89 -55.30
N PRO A 331 -76.07 43.87 -56.06
CA PRO A 331 -75.18 43.06 -56.88
C PRO A 331 -74.62 43.85 -58.07
N ALA A 332 -73.55 43.35 -58.70
CA ALA A 332 -72.92 44.00 -59.85
C ALA A 332 -73.81 43.93 -61.12
N ALA A 333 -73.73 44.95 -61.98
CA ALA A 333 -74.40 44.95 -63.29
C ALA A 333 -73.73 43.99 -64.28
N ALA A 334 -74.52 43.38 -65.17
CA ALA A 334 -74.05 42.44 -66.19
C ALA A 334 -74.29 42.98 -67.61
N LEU A 335 -73.27 42.92 -68.47
CA LEU A 335 -73.35 43.31 -69.88
C LEU A 335 -72.87 42.15 -70.76
N VAL A 336 -73.70 41.75 -71.72
CA VAL A 336 -73.42 40.69 -72.69
C VAL A 336 -73.57 41.24 -74.11
N VAL A 337 -72.55 41.07 -74.95
CA VAL A 337 -72.57 41.43 -76.37
C VAL A 337 -72.23 40.19 -77.18
N ASN A 338 -73.11 39.79 -78.11
CA ASN A 338 -72.91 38.64 -78.99
C ASN A 338 -73.22 39.03 -80.44
N GLY A 339 -72.18 39.19 -81.25
CA GLY A 339 -72.30 39.75 -82.60
C GLY A 339 -72.87 41.16 -82.57
N LEU A 340 -73.97 41.37 -83.29
CA LEU A 340 -74.67 42.65 -83.36
C LEU A 340 -75.82 42.75 -82.34
N THR A 341 -75.88 41.85 -81.36
CA THR A 341 -76.89 41.84 -80.29
C THR A 341 -76.27 42.17 -78.93
N LEU A 342 -76.89 43.08 -78.18
CA LEU A 342 -76.48 43.51 -76.84
C LEU A 342 -77.61 43.23 -75.83
N THR A 343 -77.23 42.79 -74.63
CA THR A 343 -78.09 42.69 -73.45
C THR A 343 -77.37 43.26 -72.23
N ALA A 344 -77.89 44.33 -71.65
CA ALA A 344 -77.44 44.88 -70.38
C ALA A 344 -78.49 44.63 -69.31
N LYS A 345 -78.08 44.16 -68.13
CA LYS A 345 -78.91 44.01 -66.93
C LYS A 345 -78.31 44.82 -65.80
N ILE A 346 -79.04 45.84 -65.36
CA ILE A 346 -78.58 46.78 -64.35
C ILE A 346 -79.49 46.61 -63.12
N PRO A 347 -78.94 46.12 -61.99
CA PRO A 347 -79.67 46.09 -60.72
C PRO A 347 -80.04 47.50 -60.30
N ALA A 348 -81.34 47.72 -60.08
CA ALA A 348 -81.88 49.00 -59.66
C ALA A 348 -82.99 48.77 -58.64
N VAL A 349 -83.22 49.77 -57.78
CA VAL A 349 -84.42 49.79 -56.95
C VAL A 349 -85.49 50.55 -57.70
N MET A 350 -86.51 49.84 -58.18
CA MET A 350 -87.65 50.42 -58.87
C MET A 350 -88.91 50.18 -58.04
N ALA A 351 -89.59 51.26 -57.66
CA ALA A 351 -90.78 51.21 -56.80
C ALA A 351 -90.57 50.40 -55.50
N GLY A 352 -89.39 50.53 -54.87
CA GLY A 352 -89.07 49.91 -53.58
C GLY A 352 -88.65 48.45 -53.62
N ALA A 353 -88.64 47.80 -54.79
CA ALA A 353 -88.13 46.44 -54.97
C ALA A 353 -86.84 46.44 -55.80
N GLN A 354 -85.94 45.51 -55.50
CA GLN A 354 -84.78 45.24 -56.35
C GLN A 354 -85.27 44.60 -57.66
N LYS A 355 -85.04 45.28 -58.78
CA LYS A 355 -85.37 44.84 -60.14
C LYS A 355 -84.14 44.96 -61.05
N GLU A 356 -84.22 44.35 -62.22
CA GLU A 356 -83.22 44.54 -63.28
C GLU A 356 -83.80 45.47 -64.34
N LEU A 357 -83.16 46.62 -64.58
CA LEU A 357 -83.36 47.34 -65.83
C LEU A 357 -82.65 46.56 -66.92
N ILE A 358 -83.40 46.10 -67.91
CA ILE A 358 -82.88 45.33 -69.04
C ILE A 358 -82.89 46.21 -70.29
N ILE A 359 -81.76 46.23 -70.98
CA ILE A 359 -81.62 46.89 -72.28
C ILE A 359 -81.20 45.83 -73.29
N HIS A 360 -82.05 45.58 -74.28
CA HIS A 360 -81.73 44.76 -75.43
C HIS A 360 -81.50 45.65 -76.64
N ALA A 361 -80.51 45.32 -77.47
CA ALA A 361 -80.35 45.98 -78.75
C ALA A 361 -79.91 44.96 -79.81
N SER A 362 -80.34 45.11 -81.06
CA SER A 362 -79.82 44.29 -82.15
C SER A 362 -79.92 44.99 -83.50
N GLN A 363 -79.06 44.62 -84.44
CA GLN A 363 -79.26 44.92 -85.87
C GLN A 363 -80.08 43.81 -86.55
N VAL A 364 -80.84 44.18 -87.59
CA VAL A 364 -81.70 43.33 -88.41
C VAL A 364 -81.45 43.63 -89.88
N THR A 365 -81.45 42.60 -90.72
CA THR A 365 -81.45 42.71 -92.19
C THR A 365 -82.77 42.09 -92.67
N SER A 366 -83.55 42.82 -93.47
CA SER A 366 -84.87 42.39 -93.92
C SER A 366 -85.02 42.43 -95.44
N THR A 367 -85.81 41.50 -95.96
CA THR A 367 -86.15 41.37 -97.39
C THR A 367 -87.65 41.56 -97.68
N GLY A 368 -88.45 41.87 -96.66
CA GLY A 368 -89.89 42.12 -96.75
C GLY A 368 -90.31 43.43 -96.07
N SER A 369 -91.57 43.83 -96.27
CA SER A 369 -92.13 45.10 -95.75
C SER A 369 -92.65 45.01 -94.30
N SER A 370 -92.66 43.83 -93.67
CA SER A 370 -93.02 43.66 -92.26
C SER A 370 -92.38 42.40 -91.65
N GLY A 371 -92.36 42.32 -90.32
CA GLY A 371 -91.86 41.15 -89.59
C GLY A 371 -91.98 41.28 -88.08
N VAL A 372 -91.29 40.39 -87.34
CA VAL A 372 -91.28 40.39 -85.87
C VAL A 372 -89.84 40.26 -85.38
N ILE A 373 -89.42 41.13 -84.45
CA ILE A 373 -88.19 40.92 -83.68
C ILE A 373 -88.53 40.20 -82.39
N THR A 374 -87.68 39.26 -82.00
CA THR A 374 -87.75 38.61 -80.69
C THR A 374 -86.64 39.14 -79.82
N PHE A 375 -86.97 39.57 -78.60
CA PHE A 375 -85.96 40.04 -77.65
C PHE A 375 -85.13 38.85 -77.12
N PRO A 376 -83.81 39.03 -76.90
CA PRO A 376 -82.95 37.96 -76.37
C PRO A 376 -83.46 37.34 -75.06
N SER A 377 -84.14 38.12 -74.23
CA SER A 377 -84.93 37.63 -73.11
C SER A 377 -86.22 38.44 -72.98
N ALA A 378 -87.26 37.83 -72.41
CA ALA A 378 -88.47 38.58 -72.09
C ALA A 378 -88.20 39.58 -70.96
N PHE A 379 -88.76 40.79 -71.08
CA PHE A 379 -88.82 41.74 -69.97
C PHE A 379 -89.76 41.16 -68.89
N PRO A 380 -89.27 40.95 -67.65
CA PRO A 380 -90.05 40.28 -66.61
C PRO A 380 -91.41 40.93 -66.33
N SER A 381 -91.47 42.26 -66.35
CA SER A 381 -92.67 43.04 -66.06
C SER A 381 -93.27 43.65 -67.33
N ALA A 382 -92.50 44.49 -68.03
CA ALA A 382 -92.99 45.21 -69.20
C ALA A 382 -91.85 45.65 -70.13
N CYS A 383 -92.10 45.61 -71.44
CA CYS A 383 -91.32 46.41 -72.38
C CYS A 383 -91.80 47.87 -72.31
N VAL A 384 -90.90 48.79 -71.97
CA VAL A 384 -91.21 50.19 -71.73
C VAL A 384 -91.13 51.00 -73.01
N ALA A 385 -90.11 50.72 -73.80
CA ALA A 385 -89.90 51.36 -75.09
C ALA A 385 -89.16 50.42 -76.02
N VAL A 386 -89.57 50.41 -77.29
CA VAL A 386 -88.79 49.83 -78.38
C VAL A 386 -88.63 50.90 -79.44
N LEU A 387 -87.39 51.16 -79.79
CA LEU A 387 -87.01 52.16 -80.78
C LEU A 387 -86.29 51.45 -81.92
N ALA A 388 -86.61 51.82 -83.15
CA ALA A 388 -85.87 51.39 -84.33
C ALA A 388 -85.15 52.58 -84.96
N HIS A 389 -84.05 52.29 -85.64
CA HIS A 389 -83.39 53.21 -86.54
C HIS A 389 -83.08 52.49 -87.85
N ASP A 390 -83.62 53.00 -88.95
CA ASP A 390 -83.29 52.50 -90.29
C ASP A 390 -81.85 52.89 -90.65
N LEU A 391 -81.08 51.92 -91.13
CA LEU A 391 -79.68 52.13 -91.53
C LEU A 391 -79.67 52.23 -93.05
N ALA A 392 -80.06 53.42 -93.54
CA ALA A 392 -80.25 53.76 -94.95
C ALA A 392 -79.19 53.15 -95.88
N ALA A 393 -79.64 52.50 -96.95
CA ALA A 393 -78.74 51.89 -97.93
C ALA A 393 -78.17 52.92 -98.94
N ALA A 394 -78.80 54.10 -99.05
CA ALA A 394 -78.39 55.21 -99.93
C ALA A 394 -78.90 56.57 -99.39
N PRO A 395 -78.32 57.73 -99.82
CA PRO A 395 -78.68 59.06 -99.31
C PRO A 395 -80.13 59.51 -99.53
N ASN A 396 -80.85 58.85 -100.44
CA ASN A 396 -82.25 59.12 -100.78
C ASN A 396 -83.20 57.99 -100.33
N ASP A 397 -82.73 57.11 -99.44
CA ASP A 397 -83.57 56.11 -98.80
C ASP A 397 -84.53 56.79 -97.82
N LEU A 398 -85.81 56.78 -98.17
CA LEU A 398 -86.88 57.35 -97.36
C LEU A 398 -87.62 56.27 -96.55
N SER A 399 -87.09 55.05 -96.49
CA SER A 399 -87.67 53.98 -95.69
C SER A 399 -87.48 54.26 -94.19
N ASN A 400 -88.41 53.77 -93.38
CA ASN A 400 -88.29 53.79 -91.92
C ASN A 400 -89.04 52.59 -91.35
N VAL A 401 -88.61 52.17 -90.17
CA VAL A 401 -89.21 51.07 -89.41
C VAL A 401 -90.03 51.65 -88.27
N ARG A 402 -91.31 51.27 -88.20
CA ARG A 402 -92.13 51.51 -87.01
C ARG A 402 -92.46 50.18 -86.34
N PHE A 403 -92.55 50.21 -85.02
CA PHE A 403 -93.07 49.11 -84.24
C PHE A 403 -94.55 49.31 -83.93
N ASP A 404 -95.30 48.21 -83.97
CA ASP A 404 -96.58 48.15 -83.28
C ASP A 404 -96.36 48.07 -81.76
N VAL A 405 -97.45 48.03 -80.99
CA VAL A 405 -97.38 47.90 -79.53
C VAL A 405 -96.55 46.66 -79.16
N PRO A 406 -95.41 46.82 -78.46
CA PRO A 406 -94.54 45.71 -78.14
C PRO A 406 -95.17 44.80 -77.09
N THR A 407 -94.80 43.53 -77.13
CA THR A 407 -95.03 42.58 -76.04
C THR A 407 -93.78 42.52 -75.16
N ASN A 408 -93.82 41.77 -74.06
CA ASN A 408 -92.65 41.61 -73.20
C ASN A 408 -91.50 40.81 -73.85
N SER A 409 -91.76 40.09 -74.94
CA SER A 409 -90.79 39.19 -75.58
C SER A 409 -90.49 39.52 -77.05
N SER A 410 -91.28 40.40 -77.67
CA SER A 410 -91.17 40.69 -79.10
C SER A 410 -91.88 41.97 -79.49
N ALA A 411 -91.51 42.52 -80.64
CA ALA A 411 -92.23 43.63 -81.26
C ALA A 411 -92.42 43.35 -82.76
N LYS A 412 -93.64 43.58 -83.26
CA LYS A 412 -93.93 43.54 -84.69
C LYS A 412 -93.48 44.84 -85.33
N TRP A 413 -92.81 44.76 -86.46
CA TRP A 413 -92.32 45.91 -87.20
C TRP A 413 -92.91 45.98 -88.60
N ASN A 414 -93.16 47.20 -89.06
CA ASN A 414 -93.65 47.51 -90.40
C ASN A 414 -92.73 48.55 -91.04
N GLY A 415 -92.29 48.25 -92.26
CA GLY A 415 -91.49 49.13 -93.10
C GLY A 415 -92.38 50.01 -93.97
N GLN A 416 -92.09 51.30 -94.01
CA GLN A 416 -92.88 52.27 -94.76
C GLN A 416 -92.03 53.44 -95.24
N TYR A 417 -92.45 54.08 -96.32
CA TYR A 417 -91.83 55.33 -96.77
C TYR A 417 -92.29 56.50 -95.92
N THR A 418 -91.35 57.33 -95.47
CA THR A 418 -91.57 58.48 -94.58
C THR A 418 -92.49 59.54 -95.16
N ASN A 419 -92.59 59.65 -96.49
CA ASN A 419 -93.35 60.66 -97.21
C ASN A 419 -94.76 60.23 -97.65
N SER A 420 -95.03 58.92 -97.74
CA SER A 420 -96.31 58.41 -98.26
C SER A 420 -97.01 57.41 -97.34
N GLY A 421 -96.32 56.86 -96.32
CA GLY A 421 -96.87 55.81 -95.45
C GLY A 421 -97.18 54.50 -96.18
N THR A 422 -96.80 54.37 -97.45
CA THR A 422 -96.93 53.13 -98.24
C THR A 422 -95.82 52.16 -97.87
N GLU A 423 -96.07 50.86 -98.05
CA GLU A 423 -95.12 49.81 -97.70
C GLU A 423 -93.74 50.03 -98.35
N ALA A 424 -92.70 49.89 -97.53
CA ALA A 424 -91.31 49.95 -97.94
C ALA A 424 -90.57 48.73 -97.38
N ILE A 425 -89.49 48.33 -98.05
CA ILE A 425 -88.63 47.23 -97.60
C ILE A 425 -87.33 47.83 -97.05
N PRO A 426 -87.23 48.05 -95.73
CA PRO A 426 -86.00 48.53 -95.10
C PRO A 426 -84.95 47.41 -95.16
N ALA A 427 -83.85 47.62 -95.88
CA ALA A 427 -82.88 46.56 -96.12
C ALA A 427 -82.08 46.20 -94.85
N ARG A 428 -81.69 47.20 -94.05
CA ARG A 428 -80.91 47.04 -92.81
C ARG A 428 -81.31 48.09 -91.79
N TRP A 429 -81.52 47.69 -90.55
CA TRP A 429 -81.94 48.60 -89.48
C TRP A 429 -81.53 48.03 -88.11
N CYS A 430 -81.56 48.83 -87.06
CA CYS A 430 -81.30 48.36 -85.70
C CYS A 430 -82.41 48.77 -84.74
N TRP A 431 -82.45 48.15 -83.58
CA TRP A 431 -83.40 48.48 -82.54
C TRP A 431 -82.77 48.43 -81.15
N VAL A 432 -83.39 49.16 -80.23
CA VAL A 432 -83.14 49.11 -78.79
C VAL A 432 -84.48 48.95 -78.10
N ALA A 433 -84.59 47.95 -77.23
CA ALA A 433 -85.72 47.73 -76.35
C ALA A 433 -85.27 47.89 -74.90
N ILE A 434 -86.02 48.66 -74.13
CA ILE A 434 -85.76 48.90 -72.71
C ILE A 434 -86.98 48.40 -71.94
N GLY A 435 -86.74 47.67 -70.84
CA GLY A 435 -87.79 47.18 -69.98
C GLY A 435 -87.24 46.67 -68.65
N TRP A 436 -88.13 46.17 -67.80
CA TRP A 436 -87.81 45.60 -66.49
C TRP A 436 -88.85 44.56 -66.10
#